data_AF-A0A562PKG6-F1
#
_entry.id   AF-A0A562PKG6-F1
#
_cell.length_a   1.000
_cell.length_b   1.000
_cell.length_c   1.000
_cell.angle_alpha   90.00
_cell.angle_beta   90.00
_cell.angle_gamma   90.00
#
_symmetry.space_group_name_H-M   'P 1'
#
loop_
_entity.id
_entity.type
_entity.pdbx_description
1 polymer ?
#
loop_
_entity_poly.entity_id
_entity_poly.type
_entity_poly.pdbx_seq_one_letter_code
_entity_poly.pdbx_strand_id
1 'polypeptide(L)'
;MSIFSLHYIGLNLKKGVTAGDFEQFARSGGRDIPAYPGWQWTLLKGLRGERTDQYLMLYEAPDAAQYARYVDEHGERTAAAREFWQQHPAALERIAEWRTYATFAEPSTLFSSFALIAENTRSTLPEGPNFRGGNDGDPVARVVGIHHLALRPGVAPERFEGFIRDNIHRLEDYPGWKLHVLRGTGGTRREPYAVLLEIESLAALNAYHPELDVSTDKALEFVRTHQDCERVNEAWRELASFPGAPQLYTDYLAIAGGRS
;
A
#
# COMPACT_ATOMS: atom_id res chain seq x y z
N MET A 1 -9.49 -12.32 -5.30
CA MET A 1 -8.20 -11.92 -4.72
C MET A 1 -8.00 -10.48 -5.07
N SER A 2 -7.85 -9.60 -4.08
CA SER A 2 -7.69 -8.17 -4.30
C SER A 2 -6.51 -7.86 -5.23
N ILE A 3 -6.65 -6.78 -6.00
CA ILE A 3 -5.59 -6.20 -6.80
C ILE A 3 -5.17 -4.88 -6.18
N PHE A 4 -3.87 -4.70 -6.00
CA PHE A 4 -3.26 -3.48 -5.51
C PHE A 4 -2.51 -2.80 -6.64
N SER A 5 -2.62 -1.47 -6.78
CA SER A 5 -1.81 -0.69 -7.72
C SER A 5 -1.12 0.45 -7.01
N LEU A 6 0.19 0.57 -7.21
CA LEU A 6 1.06 1.56 -6.59
C LEU A 6 1.50 2.57 -7.66
N HIS A 7 1.04 3.82 -7.56
CA HIS A 7 1.42 4.89 -8.50
C HIS A 7 2.32 5.92 -7.81
N TYR A 8 3.48 6.20 -8.40
CA TYR A 8 4.54 7.00 -7.79
C TYR A 8 4.33 8.48 -8.06
N ILE A 9 3.84 9.22 -7.06
CA ILE A 9 3.39 10.60 -7.24
C ILE A 9 4.57 11.58 -7.08
N GLY A 10 4.81 12.40 -8.10
CA GLY A 10 5.83 13.44 -8.10
C GLY A 10 5.22 14.83 -7.90
N LEU A 11 5.83 15.66 -7.06
CA LEU A 11 5.43 17.06 -6.90
C LEU A 11 5.83 17.89 -8.14
N ASN A 12 4.96 18.81 -8.55
CA ASN A 12 5.22 19.72 -9.65
C ASN A 12 6.02 20.93 -9.15
N LEU A 13 7.35 20.79 -9.12
CA LEU A 13 8.30 21.81 -8.66
C LEU A 13 8.30 23.13 -9.47
N LYS A 14 7.54 23.22 -10.57
CA LYS A 14 7.52 24.39 -11.47
C LYS A 14 6.63 25.52 -10.98
N LYS A 15 5.61 25.23 -10.17
CA LYS A 15 4.89 26.24 -9.39
C LYS A 15 5.52 26.22 -8.01
N GLY A 16 5.67 27.36 -7.33
CA GLY A 16 6.18 27.45 -5.95
C GLY A 16 5.27 26.80 -4.89
N VAL A 17 4.74 25.63 -5.21
CA VAL A 17 3.92 24.74 -4.40
C VAL A 17 4.84 24.00 -3.45
N THR A 18 4.51 24.04 -2.17
CA THR A 18 5.17 23.24 -1.15
C THR A 18 4.48 21.88 -1.00
N ALA A 19 5.19 20.92 -0.41
CA ALA A 19 4.61 19.66 0.06
C ALA A 19 3.39 19.91 0.98
N GLY A 20 3.44 20.93 1.83
CA GLY A 20 2.35 21.31 2.72
C GLY A 20 1.08 21.74 1.98
N ASP A 21 1.22 22.55 0.92
CA ASP A 21 0.08 23.00 0.11
C ASP A 21 -0.62 21.81 -0.55
N PHE A 22 0.17 20.88 -1.12
CA PHE A 22 -0.35 19.66 -1.71
C PHE A 22 -1.08 18.77 -0.69
N GLU A 23 -0.49 18.55 0.47
CA GLU A 23 -1.10 17.75 1.54
C GLU A 23 -2.39 18.38 2.07
N GLN A 24 -2.42 19.71 2.23
CA GLN A 24 -3.63 20.43 2.65
C GLN A 24 -4.74 20.27 1.61
N PHE A 25 -4.42 20.46 0.33
CA PHE A 25 -5.37 20.22 -0.77
C PHE A 25 -5.88 18.77 -0.75
N ALA A 26 -5.00 17.78 -0.64
CA ALA A 26 -5.36 16.36 -0.63
C ALA A 26 -6.31 16.00 0.52
N ARG A 27 -6.06 16.52 1.74
CA ARG A 27 -6.89 16.29 2.93
C ARG A 27 -8.28 16.94 2.85
N SER A 28 -8.39 18.05 2.13
CA SER A 28 -9.60 18.88 2.09
C SER A 28 -10.45 18.59 0.85
N GLY A 29 -9.94 18.94 -0.33
CA GLY A 29 -10.62 18.78 -1.62
C GLY A 29 -10.27 17.49 -2.35
N GLY A 30 -9.08 16.91 -2.11
CA GLY A 30 -8.66 15.67 -2.75
C GLY A 30 -9.51 14.46 -2.35
N ARG A 31 -9.97 14.40 -1.10
CA ARG A 31 -10.88 13.34 -0.59
C ARG A 31 -12.22 13.27 -1.33
N ASP A 32 -12.63 14.34 -2.01
CA ASP A 32 -13.87 14.39 -2.79
C ASP A 32 -13.72 13.69 -4.15
N ILE A 33 -12.51 13.26 -4.51
CA ILE A 33 -12.27 12.43 -5.70
C ILE A 33 -12.73 11.01 -5.38
N PRO A 34 -13.79 10.49 -6.03
CA PRO A 34 -14.29 9.15 -5.75
C PRO A 34 -13.30 8.09 -6.25
N ALA A 35 -13.32 6.92 -5.62
CA ALA A 35 -12.75 5.72 -6.22
C ALA A 35 -13.74 5.13 -7.23
N TYR A 36 -13.26 4.27 -8.13
CA TYR A 36 -14.16 3.46 -8.94
C TYR A 36 -15.05 2.56 -8.06
N PRO A 37 -16.25 2.17 -8.50
CA PRO A 37 -17.13 1.27 -7.75
C PRO A 37 -16.41 0.03 -7.20
N GLY A 38 -16.48 -0.15 -5.88
CA GLY A 38 -15.83 -1.23 -5.12
C GLY A 38 -14.36 -0.97 -4.77
N TRP A 39 -13.75 0.08 -5.30
CA TRP A 39 -12.35 0.39 -5.06
C TRP A 39 -12.18 1.34 -3.88
N GLN A 40 -10.95 1.38 -3.39
CA GLN A 40 -10.45 2.44 -2.53
C GLN A 40 -9.13 2.99 -3.05
N TRP A 41 -8.84 4.24 -2.72
CA TRP A 41 -7.53 4.84 -2.93
C TRP A 41 -7.04 5.52 -1.66
N THR A 42 -5.73 5.51 -1.47
CA THR A 42 -5.05 6.18 -0.36
C THR A 42 -3.82 6.91 -0.90
N LEU A 43 -3.70 8.20 -0.56
CA LEU A 43 -2.48 8.95 -0.75
C LEU A 43 -1.58 8.73 0.47
N LEU A 44 -0.38 8.25 0.20
CA LEU A 44 0.64 7.86 1.16
C LEU A 44 1.83 8.82 1.05
N LYS A 45 2.39 9.24 2.19
CA LYS A 45 3.65 9.99 2.28
C LYS A 45 4.71 9.14 2.97
N GLY A 46 5.87 8.97 2.34
CA GLY A 46 6.96 8.18 2.90
C GLY A 46 7.44 8.77 4.21
N LEU A 47 7.38 7.96 5.26
CA LEU A 47 7.78 8.32 6.62
C LEU A 47 9.25 7.98 6.87
N ARG A 48 9.67 6.78 6.45
CA ARG A 48 11.02 6.26 6.59
C ARG A 48 11.31 5.19 5.53
N GLY A 49 12.58 4.92 5.28
CA GLY A 49 13.03 4.04 4.19
C GLY A 49 13.42 4.85 2.94
N GLU A 50 13.52 4.20 1.78
CA GLU A 50 14.13 4.83 0.60
C GLU A 50 13.30 5.98 0.01
N ARG A 51 12.00 6.00 0.28
CA ARG A 51 11.06 6.97 -0.30
C ARG A 51 10.55 7.98 0.74
N THR A 52 11.34 8.26 1.77
CA THR A 52 11.07 9.32 2.75
C THR A 52 10.73 10.65 2.05
N ASP A 53 9.65 11.30 2.51
CA ASP A 53 9.07 12.54 1.94
C ASP A 53 8.58 12.46 0.49
N GLN A 54 8.50 11.25 -0.08
CA GLN A 54 7.92 11.03 -1.41
C GLN A 54 6.50 10.50 -1.29
N TYR A 55 5.70 10.71 -2.35
CA TYR A 55 4.29 10.35 -2.35
C TYR A 55 4.01 9.11 -3.19
N LEU A 56 3.01 8.34 -2.76
CA LEU A 56 2.52 7.16 -3.44
C LEU A 56 0.99 7.15 -3.38
N MET A 57 0.34 6.85 -4.51
CA MET A 57 -1.09 6.57 -4.53
C MET A 57 -1.27 5.06 -4.56
N LEU A 58 -1.90 4.52 -3.52
CA LEU A 58 -2.30 3.12 -3.41
C LEU A 58 -3.75 2.99 -3.84
N TYR A 59 -4.04 2.18 -4.86
CA TYR A 59 -5.39 1.71 -5.16
C TYR A 59 -5.54 0.26 -4.73
N GLU A 60 -6.72 -0.07 -4.23
CA GLU A 60 -7.15 -1.45 -4.03
C GLU A 60 -8.49 -1.68 -4.73
N ALA A 61 -8.54 -2.75 -5.53
CA ALA A 61 -9.74 -3.27 -6.16
C ALA A 61 -10.08 -4.67 -5.59
N PRO A 62 -11.36 -5.06 -5.51
CA PRO A 62 -11.73 -6.33 -4.88
C PRO A 62 -11.21 -7.57 -5.60
N ASP A 63 -11.09 -7.48 -6.92
CA ASP A 63 -10.58 -8.57 -7.76
C ASP A 63 -10.07 -8.07 -9.13
N ALA A 64 -9.44 -8.99 -9.88
CA ALA A 64 -8.87 -8.71 -11.18
C ALA A 64 -9.90 -8.28 -12.24
N ALA A 65 -11.14 -8.78 -12.18
CA ALA A 65 -12.17 -8.41 -13.14
C ALA A 65 -12.67 -6.99 -12.89
N GLN A 66 -12.85 -6.62 -11.61
CA GLN A 66 -13.19 -5.26 -11.21
C GLN A 66 -12.05 -4.27 -11.46
N TYR A 67 -10.79 -4.72 -11.32
CA TYR A 67 -9.63 -3.93 -11.72
C TYR A 67 -9.62 -3.65 -13.23
N ALA A 68 -9.69 -4.73 -14.03
CA ALA A 68 -9.65 -4.72 -15.49
C ALA A 68 -10.83 -3.98 -16.13
N ARG A 69 -11.94 -3.82 -15.40
CA ARG A 69 -13.08 -3.01 -15.86
C ARG A 69 -12.67 -1.55 -16.11
N TYR A 70 -11.77 -0.99 -15.32
CA TYR A 70 -11.44 0.45 -15.37
C TYR A 70 -10.03 0.74 -15.88
N VAL A 71 -9.10 -0.21 -15.72
CA VAL A 71 -7.70 -0.07 -16.13
C VAL A 71 -7.30 -1.28 -16.97
N ASP A 72 -6.72 -1.06 -18.14
CA ASP A 72 -6.24 -2.16 -18.98
C ASP A 72 -4.82 -2.64 -18.62
N GLU A 73 -4.30 -3.61 -19.37
CA GLU A 73 -2.97 -4.19 -19.14
C GLU A 73 -1.80 -3.21 -19.29
N HIS A 74 -2.02 -2.06 -19.93
CA HIS A 74 -1.05 -0.99 -20.09
C HIS A 74 -1.19 0.10 -19.02
N GLY A 75 -2.18 -0.01 -18.13
CA GLY A 75 -2.50 1.04 -17.16
C GLY A 75 -3.40 2.13 -17.72
N GLU A 76 -3.89 1.99 -18.95
CA GLU A 76 -4.73 2.98 -19.61
C GLU A 76 -6.18 2.88 -19.14
N ARG A 77 -6.89 4.02 -19.20
CA ARG A 77 -8.32 4.05 -18.85
C ARG A 77 -9.14 3.31 -19.91
N THR A 78 -9.99 2.40 -19.46
CA THR A 78 -10.96 1.73 -20.34
C THR A 78 -12.12 2.68 -20.72
N ALA A 79 -13.03 2.20 -21.57
CA ALA A 79 -14.27 2.92 -21.86
C ALA A 79 -15.14 3.14 -20.61
N ALA A 80 -15.24 2.13 -19.73
CA ALA A 80 -16.00 2.24 -18.50
C ALA A 80 -15.40 3.26 -17.52
N ALA A 81 -14.07 3.38 -17.47
CA ALA A 81 -13.41 4.44 -16.72
C ALA A 81 -13.73 5.83 -17.29
N ARG A 82 -13.70 5.99 -18.61
CA ARG A 82 -14.07 7.26 -19.25
C ARG A 82 -15.52 7.65 -18.94
N GLU A 83 -16.45 6.70 -19.04
CA GLU A 83 -17.86 6.91 -18.71
C GLU A 83 -18.05 7.30 -17.24
N PHE A 84 -17.39 6.57 -16.33
CA PHE A 84 -17.41 6.90 -14.89
C PHE A 84 -16.98 8.34 -14.65
N TRP A 85 -15.85 8.78 -15.22
CA TRP A 85 -15.38 10.15 -15.03
C TRP A 85 -16.27 11.21 -15.68
N GLN A 86 -16.90 10.91 -16.82
CA GLN A 86 -17.89 11.80 -17.45
C GLN A 86 -19.11 12.05 -16.54
N GLN A 87 -19.48 11.06 -15.72
CA GLN A 87 -20.56 11.19 -14.73
C GLN A 87 -20.12 11.93 -13.46
N HIS A 88 -18.82 12.21 -13.28
CA HIS A 88 -18.25 12.89 -12.11
C HIS A 88 -17.46 14.15 -12.51
N PRO A 89 -18.10 15.16 -13.13
CA PRO A 89 -17.41 16.37 -13.62
C PRO A 89 -16.73 17.18 -12.50
N ALA A 90 -17.34 17.25 -11.31
CA ALA A 90 -16.73 17.91 -10.16
C ALA A 90 -15.41 17.22 -9.74
N ALA A 91 -15.33 15.89 -9.84
CA ALA A 91 -14.09 15.17 -9.56
C ALA A 91 -13.02 15.46 -10.63
N LEU A 92 -13.41 15.61 -11.90
CA LEU A 92 -12.47 16.00 -12.96
C LEU A 92 -11.86 17.40 -12.71
N GLU A 93 -12.66 18.35 -12.20
CA GLU A 93 -12.16 19.66 -11.77
C GLU A 93 -11.15 19.53 -10.62
N ARG A 94 -11.45 18.70 -9.61
CA ARG A 94 -10.52 18.42 -8.51
C ARG A 94 -9.23 17.75 -8.98
N ILE A 95 -9.30 16.81 -9.93
CA ILE A 95 -8.10 16.19 -10.50
C ILE A 95 -7.31 17.22 -11.32
N ALA A 96 -7.96 18.13 -12.03
CA ALA A 96 -7.27 19.24 -12.71
C ALA A 96 -6.54 20.15 -11.70
N GLU A 97 -7.17 20.46 -10.57
CA GLU A 97 -6.55 21.20 -9.47
C GLU A 97 -5.37 20.43 -8.86
N TRP A 98 -5.54 19.13 -8.58
CA TRP A 98 -4.47 18.24 -8.12
C TRP A 98 -3.24 18.32 -9.03
N ARG A 99 -3.45 18.29 -10.35
CA ARG A 99 -2.38 18.37 -11.34
C ARG A 99 -1.61 19.68 -11.30
N THR A 100 -2.10 20.71 -10.62
CA THR A 100 -1.32 21.93 -10.38
C THR A 100 -0.28 21.75 -9.27
N TYR A 101 -0.47 20.78 -8.37
CA TYR A 101 0.41 20.47 -7.25
C TYR A 101 1.33 19.27 -7.52
N ALA A 102 0.82 18.21 -8.14
CA ALA A 102 1.53 16.94 -8.30
C ALA A 102 1.05 16.15 -9.54
N THR A 103 1.77 15.10 -9.92
CA THR A 103 1.23 14.11 -10.87
C THR A 103 0.01 13.41 -10.28
N PHE A 104 -0.81 12.82 -11.14
CA PHE A 104 -1.96 12.01 -10.75
C PHE A 104 -1.81 10.62 -11.35
N ALA A 105 -2.40 9.60 -10.71
CA ALA A 105 -2.29 8.18 -11.07
C ALA A 105 -2.85 7.88 -12.47
N GLU A 106 -2.05 8.19 -13.48
CA GLU A 106 -2.30 8.05 -14.90
C GLU A 106 -1.08 7.40 -15.55
N PRO A 107 -1.18 6.85 -16.76
CA PRO A 107 -0.12 6.06 -17.41
C PRO A 107 1.26 6.73 -17.49
N SER A 108 1.31 8.06 -17.54
CA SER A 108 2.57 8.84 -17.48
C SER A 108 3.30 8.72 -16.14
N THR A 109 2.63 8.23 -15.11
CA THR A 109 3.15 7.98 -13.77
C THR A 109 3.68 6.56 -13.70
N LEU A 110 4.91 6.40 -13.21
CA LEU A 110 5.47 5.10 -12.92
C LEU A 110 4.51 4.33 -11.99
N PHE A 111 4.19 3.07 -12.31
CA PHE A 111 3.33 2.26 -11.46
C PHE A 111 3.69 0.77 -11.48
N SER A 112 3.27 0.07 -10.42
CA SER A 112 3.37 -1.38 -10.23
C SER A 112 1.98 -1.90 -9.88
N SER A 113 1.55 -3.03 -10.44
CA SER A 113 0.32 -3.72 -10.06
C SER A 113 0.63 -5.08 -9.42
N PHE A 114 -0.16 -5.46 -8.42
CA PHE A 114 0.00 -6.68 -7.66
C PHE A 114 -1.31 -7.41 -7.44
N ALA A 115 -1.25 -8.73 -7.35
CA ALA A 115 -2.34 -9.59 -6.87
C ALA A 115 -2.02 -10.13 -5.47
N LEU A 116 -3.04 -10.21 -4.62
CA LEU A 116 -2.93 -10.86 -3.32
C LEU A 116 -2.62 -12.35 -3.49
N ILE A 117 -1.52 -12.82 -2.89
CA ILE A 117 -1.23 -14.26 -2.77
C ILE A 117 -1.97 -14.80 -1.55
N ALA A 118 -1.75 -14.15 -0.41
CA ALA A 118 -2.35 -14.50 0.87
C ALA A 118 -2.27 -13.31 1.83
N GLU A 119 -3.16 -13.30 2.82
CA GLU A 119 -3.13 -12.40 3.95
C GLU A 119 -3.33 -13.17 5.24
N ASN A 120 -2.87 -12.62 6.35
CA ASN A 120 -3.15 -13.19 7.65
C ASN A 120 -4.58 -12.85 8.09
N THR A 121 -5.46 -13.86 8.13
CA THR A 121 -6.87 -13.70 8.51
C THR A 121 -7.10 -13.57 10.01
N ARG A 122 -6.04 -13.67 10.83
CA ARG A 122 -6.09 -13.53 12.30
C ARG A 122 -5.64 -12.15 12.80
N SER A 123 -5.39 -11.22 11.88
CA SER A 123 -5.06 -9.83 12.21
C SER A 123 -6.08 -9.21 13.16
N THR A 124 -5.59 -8.41 14.11
CA THR A 124 -6.41 -7.63 15.04
C THR A 124 -6.62 -6.18 14.57
N LEU A 125 -6.11 -5.83 13.38
CA LEU A 125 -6.34 -4.53 12.78
C LEU A 125 -7.85 -4.35 12.52
N PRO A 126 -8.49 -3.28 13.03
CA PRO A 126 -9.90 -3.02 12.75
C PRO A 126 -10.17 -2.91 11.25
N GLU A 127 -11.33 -3.36 10.78
CA GLU A 127 -11.72 -3.14 9.39
C GLU A 127 -11.92 -1.65 9.09
N GLY A 128 -11.67 -1.24 7.85
CA GLY A 128 -11.87 0.12 7.39
C GLY A 128 -10.74 0.67 6.53
N PRO A 129 -10.86 1.94 6.08
CA PRO A 129 -9.91 2.54 5.17
C PRO A 129 -8.59 2.90 5.89
N ASN A 130 -7.52 2.99 5.11
CA ASN A 130 -6.23 3.50 5.59
C ASN A 130 -6.29 4.98 6.01
N PHE A 131 -7.24 5.75 5.49
CA PHE A 131 -7.47 7.15 5.88
C PHE A 131 -8.96 7.47 6.07
N ARG A 132 -9.28 8.18 7.15
CA ARG A 132 -10.57 8.84 7.39
C ARG A 132 -10.31 10.16 8.09
N GLY A 133 -10.78 11.27 7.50
CA GLY A 133 -10.67 12.59 8.13
C GLY A 133 -11.54 12.74 9.39
N GLY A 134 -11.24 13.73 10.23
CA GLY A 134 -11.89 13.92 11.55
C GLY A 134 -13.27 14.58 11.53
N ASN A 135 -13.98 14.60 10.40
CA ASN A 135 -15.31 15.22 10.34
C ASN A 135 -16.43 14.29 10.83
N ASP A 136 -16.25 12.97 10.73
CA ASP A 136 -17.24 11.94 11.06
C ASP A 136 -16.68 10.88 12.03
N GLY A 137 -16.18 11.34 13.18
CA GLY A 137 -15.62 10.51 14.26
C GLY A 137 -14.10 10.56 14.34
N ASP A 138 -13.50 9.59 15.03
CA ASP A 138 -12.05 9.56 15.26
C ASP A 138 -11.30 9.44 13.92
N PRO A 139 -10.34 10.35 13.67
CA PRO A 139 -9.57 10.33 12.44
C PRO A 139 -8.74 9.05 12.37
N VAL A 140 -8.69 8.46 11.18
CA VAL A 140 -7.86 7.29 10.90
C VAL A 140 -6.75 7.73 9.96
N ALA A 141 -5.51 7.42 10.32
CA ALA A 141 -4.33 7.59 9.50
C ALA A 141 -3.39 6.41 9.76
N ARG A 142 -3.59 5.33 9.02
CA ARG A 142 -2.76 4.13 9.11
C ARG A 142 -1.36 4.39 8.59
N VAL A 143 -0.42 3.63 9.10
CA VAL A 143 0.85 3.45 8.41
C VAL A 143 0.68 2.28 7.44
N VAL A 144 1.16 2.45 6.21
CA VAL A 144 1.24 1.39 5.21
C VAL A 144 2.70 1.10 4.91
N GLY A 145 3.18 -0.10 5.24
CA GLY A 145 4.52 -0.57 4.89
C GLY A 145 4.51 -1.28 3.55
N ILE A 146 5.43 -0.94 2.64
CA ILE A 146 5.61 -1.65 1.36
C ILE A 146 7.06 -2.11 1.28
N HIS A 147 7.26 -3.42 1.41
CA HIS A 147 8.58 -4.05 1.53
C HIS A 147 8.77 -5.01 0.36
N HIS A 148 9.70 -4.72 -0.53
CA HIS A 148 9.89 -5.54 -1.73
C HIS A 148 10.69 -6.81 -1.41
N LEU A 149 10.30 -7.90 -2.06
CA LEU A 149 10.94 -9.20 -1.85
C LEU A 149 11.66 -9.67 -3.10
N ALA A 150 12.82 -10.29 -2.89
CA ALA A 150 13.57 -11.01 -3.91
C ALA A 150 13.62 -12.49 -3.55
N LEU A 151 13.29 -13.37 -4.50
CA LEU A 151 13.47 -14.80 -4.31
C LEU A 151 14.95 -15.16 -4.23
N ARG A 152 15.29 -16.20 -3.45
CA ARG A 152 16.65 -16.76 -3.44
C ARG A 152 16.99 -17.38 -4.80
N PRO A 153 18.28 -17.44 -5.17
CA PRO A 153 18.70 -18.09 -6.41
C PRO A 153 18.15 -19.52 -6.53
N GLY A 154 17.55 -19.83 -7.69
CA GLY A 154 16.99 -21.16 -7.99
C GLY A 154 15.63 -21.45 -7.36
N VAL A 155 15.04 -20.54 -6.58
CA VAL A 155 13.68 -20.70 -6.05
C VAL A 155 12.66 -20.36 -7.13
N ALA A 156 11.81 -21.32 -7.49
CA ALA A 156 10.71 -21.10 -8.40
C ALA A 156 9.58 -20.27 -7.74
N PRO A 157 8.96 -19.32 -8.47
CA PRO A 157 7.77 -18.56 -8.02
C PRO A 157 6.70 -19.43 -7.35
N GLU A 158 6.36 -20.56 -7.98
CA GLU A 158 5.29 -21.46 -7.53
C GLU A 158 5.61 -22.09 -6.17
N ARG A 159 6.90 -22.37 -5.92
CA ARG A 159 7.37 -22.92 -4.65
C ARG A 159 7.21 -21.90 -3.53
N PHE A 160 7.62 -20.64 -3.78
CA PHE A 160 7.46 -19.57 -2.78
C PHE A 160 5.98 -19.29 -2.52
N GLU A 161 5.17 -19.10 -3.57
CA GLU A 161 3.75 -18.81 -3.41
C GLU A 161 2.97 -19.95 -2.75
N GLY A 162 3.30 -21.20 -3.06
CA GLY A 162 2.75 -22.38 -2.38
C GLY A 162 3.09 -22.36 -0.88
N PHE A 163 4.36 -22.17 -0.55
CA PHE A 163 4.79 -22.03 0.86
C PHE A 163 4.01 -20.93 1.59
N ILE A 164 3.85 -19.75 0.98
CA ILE A 164 3.10 -18.64 1.58
C ILE A 164 1.64 -19.03 1.84
N ARG A 165 0.93 -19.56 0.83
CA ARG A 165 -0.48 -19.96 1.00
C ARG A 165 -0.66 -21.02 2.10
N ASP A 166 0.27 -21.96 2.18
CA ASP A 166 0.21 -23.06 3.15
C ASP A 166 0.60 -22.63 4.57
N ASN A 167 1.33 -21.52 4.75
CA ASN A 167 1.89 -21.15 6.06
C ASN A 167 1.51 -19.75 6.55
N ILE A 168 0.81 -18.92 5.77
CA ILE A 168 0.44 -17.55 6.18
C ILE A 168 -0.33 -17.53 7.49
N HIS A 169 -1.19 -18.53 7.70
CA HIS A 169 -2.03 -18.64 8.88
C HIS A 169 -1.24 -18.98 10.15
N ARG A 170 0.04 -19.35 10.04
CA ARG A 170 0.95 -19.63 11.16
C ARG A 170 1.81 -18.42 11.53
N LEU A 171 1.83 -17.40 10.68
CA LEU A 171 2.39 -16.11 11.05
C LEU A 171 1.43 -15.40 12.02
N GLU A 172 2.02 -14.62 12.90
CA GLU A 172 1.31 -13.80 13.88
C GLU A 172 1.65 -12.34 13.58
N ASP A 173 0.62 -11.54 13.30
CA ASP A 173 0.79 -10.12 13.09
C ASP A 173 0.89 -9.44 14.46
N TYR A 174 1.70 -8.38 14.57
CA TYR A 174 1.66 -7.56 15.77
C TYR A 174 0.22 -7.03 16.00
N PRO A 175 -0.22 -6.88 17.25
CA PRO A 175 -1.50 -6.26 17.56
C PRO A 175 -1.70 -4.93 16.82
N GLY A 176 -2.81 -4.82 16.08
CA GLY A 176 -3.14 -3.67 15.23
C GLY A 176 -2.42 -3.64 13.86
N TRP A 177 -1.82 -4.74 13.43
CA TRP A 177 -1.16 -4.86 12.12
C TRP A 177 -1.85 -5.92 11.27
N LYS A 178 -1.81 -5.76 9.95
CA LYS A 178 -2.27 -6.75 8.96
C LYS A 178 -1.20 -6.96 7.89
N LEU A 179 -0.80 -8.21 7.69
CA LEU A 179 0.19 -8.57 6.67
C LEU A 179 -0.48 -9.16 5.41
N HIS A 180 -0.08 -8.61 4.26
CA HIS A 180 -0.43 -9.11 2.92
C HIS A 180 0.85 -9.49 2.17
N VAL A 181 0.84 -10.65 1.51
CA VAL A 181 1.91 -11.04 0.58
C VAL A 181 1.38 -10.93 -0.84
N LEU A 182 2.09 -10.19 -1.67
CA LEU A 182 1.65 -9.74 -2.97
C LEU A 182 2.57 -10.24 -4.09
N ARG A 183 1.99 -10.67 -5.21
CA ARG A 183 2.69 -11.02 -6.45
C ARG A 183 2.58 -9.87 -7.44
N GLY A 184 3.69 -9.46 -8.04
CA GLY A 184 3.69 -8.52 -9.15
C GLY A 184 3.00 -9.09 -10.37
N THR A 185 2.07 -8.32 -10.94
CA THR A 185 1.28 -8.71 -12.11
C THR A 185 1.51 -7.81 -13.31
N GLY A 186 2.04 -6.59 -13.12
CA GLY A 186 2.28 -5.68 -14.23
C GLY A 186 2.73 -4.29 -13.79
N GLY A 187 2.55 -3.33 -14.70
CA GLY A 187 2.98 -1.95 -14.54
C GLY A 187 4.26 -1.62 -15.29
N THR A 188 4.53 -0.32 -15.40
CA THR A 188 5.75 0.22 -16.02
C THR A 188 6.98 -0.03 -15.14
N ARG A 189 6.80 -0.20 -13.82
CA ARG A 189 7.80 -0.68 -12.88
C ARG A 189 7.46 -2.11 -12.50
N ARG A 190 8.32 -3.06 -12.87
CA ARG A 190 8.09 -4.47 -12.56
C ARG A 190 8.78 -4.84 -11.26
N GLU A 191 7.97 -5.30 -10.31
CA GLU A 191 8.43 -5.73 -8.99
C GLU A 191 7.84 -7.10 -8.72
N PRO A 192 8.64 -8.15 -8.51
CA PRO A 192 8.14 -9.52 -8.55
C PRO A 192 7.24 -9.85 -7.35
N TYR A 193 7.58 -9.34 -6.16
CA TYR A 193 6.84 -9.58 -4.93
C TYR A 193 6.98 -8.41 -3.96
N ALA A 194 5.99 -8.23 -3.11
CA ALA A 194 6.02 -7.30 -2.00
C ALA A 194 5.27 -7.87 -0.79
N VAL A 195 5.68 -7.46 0.41
CA VAL A 195 4.80 -7.45 1.58
C VAL A 195 4.19 -6.06 1.71
N LEU A 196 2.87 -6.03 1.85
CA LEU A 196 2.13 -4.85 2.26
C LEU A 196 1.69 -5.03 3.72
N LEU A 197 2.06 -4.10 4.57
CA LEU A 197 1.63 -4.03 5.97
C LEU A 197 0.63 -2.90 6.11
N GLU A 198 -0.54 -3.17 6.67
CA GLU A 198 -1.40 -2.13 7.21
C GLU A 198 -1.24 -2.06 8.71
N ILE A 199 -0.99 -0.88 9.24
CA ILE A 199 -0.65 -0.67 10.65
C ILE A 199 -1.55 0.43 11.19
N GLU A 200 -2.24 0.15 12.28
CA GLU A 200 -3.31 0.98 12.83
C GLU A 200 -2.94 2.46 12.94
N SER A 201 -1.71 2.75 13.35
CA SER A 201 -1.21 4.12 13.52
C SER A 201 0.32 4.18 13.59
N LEU A 202 0.86 5.39 13.53
CA LEU A 202 2.28 5.64 13.83
C LEU A 202 2.66 5.20 15.26
N ALA A 203 1.75 5.35 16.23
CA ALA A 203 2.00 4.88 17.60
C ALA A 203 2.09 3.34 17.65
N ALA A 204 1.23 2.64 16.90
CA ALA A 204 1.29 1.18 16.79
C ALA A 204 2.59 0.70 16.11
N LEU A 205 3.07 1.41 15.07
CA LEU A 205 4.39 1.16 14.48
C LEU A 205 5.49 1.30 15.53
N ASN A 206 5.55 2.45 16.19
CA ASN A 206 6.64 2.81 17.09
C ASN A 206 6.65 1.98 18.38
N ALA A 207 5.52 1.38 18.77
CA ALA A 207 5.45 0.46 19.90
C ALA A 207 6.28 -0.81 19.68
N TYR A 208 6.51 -1.22 18.42
CA TYR A 208 7.31 -2.40 18.07
C TYR A 208 8.63 -2.04 17.40
N HIS A 209 8.59 -1.10 16.45
CA HIS A 209 9.73 -0.70 15.63
C HIS A 209 9.79 0.84 15.51
N PRO A 210 10.35 1.56 16.49
CA PRO A 210 10.42 3.03 16.49
C PRO A 210 11.37 3.59 15.43
N GLU A 211 12.44 2.88 15.13
CA GLU A 211 13.42 3.23 14.11
C GLU A 211 13.71 2.04 13.22
N LEU A 212 14.44 2.28 12.13
CA LEU A 212 14.92 1.20 11.27
C LEU A 212 15.84 0.28 12.07
N ASP A 213 15.60 -1.03 12.00
CA ASP A 213 16.37 -2.08 12.69
C ASP A 213 16.37 -2.01 14.22
N VAL A 214 15.51 -1.17 14.81
CA VAL A 214 15.33 -1.09 16.26
C VAL A 214 14.06 -1.84 16.63
N SER A 215 14.21 -2.92 17.39
CA SER A 215 13.11 -3.65 18.02
C SER A 215 12.99 -3.24 19.48
N THR A 216 11.76 -2.96 19.93
CA THR A 216 11.47 -2.71 21.34
C THR A 216 11.45 -4.01 22.15
N ASP A 217 11.52 -3.93 23.47
CA ASP A 217 11.27 -5.08 24.36
C ASP A 217 9.91 -5.74 24.10
N LYS A 218 8.92 -4.95 23.69
CA LYS A 218 7.59 -5.43 23.33
C LYS A 218 7.63 -6.30 22.07
N ALA A 219 8.40 -5.90 21.05
CA ALA A 219 8.62 -6.70 19.86
C ALA A 219 9.38 -7.99 20.18
N LEU A 220 10.44 -7.90 21.00
CA LEU A 220 11.22 -9.06 21.42
C LEU A 220 10.36 -10.06 22.22
N GLU A 221 9.52 -9.58 23.13
CA GLU A 221 8.59 -10.44 23.87
C GLU A 221 7.57 -11.10 22.95
N PHE A 222 6.99 -10.34 22.02
CA PHE A 222 6.06 -10.90 21.04
C PHE A 222 6.71 -12.04 20.23
N VAL A 223 7.95 -11.86 19.77
CA VAL A 223 8.68 -12.92 19.07
C VAL A 223 8.91 -14.14 19.97
N ARG A 224 9.31 -13.93 21.23
CA ARG A 224 9.53 -15.03 22.20
C ARG A 224 8.27 -15.87 22.43
N THR A 225 7.10 -15.25 22.49
CA THR A 225 5.83 -15.93 22.77
C THR A 225 5.20 -16.60 21.54
N HIS A 226 5.71 -16.35 20.33
CA HIS A 226 5.17 -16.88 19.08
C HIS A 226 6.21 -17.69 18.28
N GLN A 227 6.82 -18.71 18.92
CA GLN A 227 7.89 -19.51 18.31
C GLN A 227 7.50 -20.28 17.03
N ASP A 228 6.21 -20.53 16.77
CA ASP A 228 5.78 -21.11 15.49
C ASP A 228 5.99 -20.12 14.33
N CYS A 229 5.79 -18.82 14.59
CA CYS A 229 6.06 -17.74 13.63
C CYS A 229 7.56 -17.71 13.26
N GLU A 230 8.45 -17.87 14.24
CA GLU A 230 9.90 -17.89 13.98
C GLU A 230 10.32 -19.04 13.06
N ARG A 231 9.77 -20.24 13.24
CA ARG A 231 10.05 -21.38 12.35
C ARG A 231 9.58 -21.11 10.91
N VAL A 232 8.45 -20.42 10.75
CA VAL A 232 7.97 -20.00 9.42
C VAL A 232 8.85 -18.89 8.86
N ASN A 233 9.31 -17.94 9.67
CA ASN A 233 10.23 -16.88 9.26
C ASN A 233 11.58 -17.44 8.80
N GLU A 234 12.12 -18.44 9.50
CA GLU A 234 13.33 -19.17 9.07
C GLU A 234 13.12 -19.84 7.71
N ALA A 235 12.03 -20.60 7.56
CA ALA A 235 11.71 -21.26 6.29
C ALA A 235 11.47 -20.25 5.14
N TRP A 236 10.87 -19.09 5.43
CA TRP A 236 10.74 -17.99 4.48
C TRP A 236 12.11 -17.52 4.00
N ARG A 237 13.06 -17.30 4.92
CA ARG A 237 14.40 -16.74 4.61
C ARG A 237 15.22 -17.62 3.66
N GLU A 238 14.91 -18.92 3.61
CA GLU A 238 15.47 -19.89 2.65
C GLU A 238 14.87 -19.74 1.24
N LEU A 239 13.68 -19.17 1.11
CA LEU A 239 12.95 -19.02 -0.15
C LEU A 239 13.06 -17.62 -0.75
N ALA A 240 13.04 -16.59 0.10
CA ALA A 240 13.08 -15.20 -0.31
C ALA A 240 13.80 -14.33 0.71
N SER A 241 14.08 -13.09 0.33
CA SER A 241 14.43 -12.05 1.28
C SER A 241 13.29 -11.81 2.28
N PHE A 242 13.64 -11.29 3.45
CA PHE A 242 12.66 -10.99 4.50
C PHE A 242 12.17 -9.53 4.38
N PRO A 243 10.92 -9.22 4.78
CA PRO A 243 10.42 -7.85 4.84
C PRO A 243 11.27 -6.96 5.76
N GLY A 244 11.50 -5.71 5.35
CA GLY A 244 12.35 -4.75 6.05
C GLY A 244 13.81 -4.80 5.61
N ALA A 245 14.68 -4.10 6.35
CA ALA A 245 16.09 -4.03 6.02
C ALA A 245 16.77 -5.42 6.03
N PRO A 246 17.78 -5.63 5.15
CA PRO A 246 18.38 -4.65 4.24
C PRO A 246 17.67 -4.52 2.87
N GLN A 247 16.44 -5.02 2.71
CA GLN A 247 15.71 -4.90 1.45
C GLN A 247 15.05 -3.54 1.27
N LEU A 248 14.73 -3.23 0.01
CA LEU A 248 14.00 -2.01 -0.35
C LEU A 248 12.66 -2.00 0.38
N TYR A 249 12.48 -1.03 1.28
CA TYR A 249 11.28 -0.90 2.07
C TYR A 249 10.97 0.58 2.36
N THR A 250 9.69 0.93 2.32
CA THR A 250 9.25 2.23 2.82
C THR A 250 7.99 2.04 3.63
N ASP A 251 7.97 2.64 4.82
CA ASP A 251 6.75 2.82 5.59
C ASP A 251 6.19 4.20 5.28
N TYR A 252 4.90 4.27 5.01
CA TYR A 252 4.21 5.49 4.61
C TYR A 252 3.12 5.84 5.61
N LEU A 253 2.89 7.12 5.84
CA LEU A 253 1.71 7.60 6.53
C LEU A 253 0.58 7.90 5.53
N ALA A 254 -0.62 7.40 5.79
CA ALA A 254 -1.80 7.78 5.04
C ALA A 254 -2.20 9.23 5.35
N ILE A 255 -2.27 10.05 4.30
CA ILE A 255 -2.55 11.49 4.44
C ILE A 255 -3.86 11.93 3.78
N ALA A 256 -4.40 11.14 2.85
CA ALA A 256 -5.73 11.32 2.27
C ALA A 256 -6.23 9.97 1.72
N GLY A 257 -7.52 9.86 1.46
CA GLY A 257 -8.10 8.67 0.84
C GLY A 257 -9.52 8.90 0.37
N GLY A 258 -9.99 8.02 -0.51
CA GLY A 258 -11.35 8.02 -1.03
C GLY A 258 -11.82 6.59 -1.30
N ARG A 259 -13.14 6.41 -1.28
CA ARG A 259 -13.82 5.14 -1.53
C ARG A 259 -15.05 5.38 -2.39
N SER A 260 -15.54 4.34 -3.08
CA SER A 260 -16.86 4.36 -3.72
C SER A 260 -17.99 4.10 -2.74
#